data_AF-A0A8T0UDD6-F1
#
_entry.id   AF-A0A8T0UDD6-F1
#
_cell.length_a   1.000
_cell.length_b   1.000
_cell.length_c   1.000
_cell.angle_alpha   90.00
_cell.angle_beta   90.00
_cell.angle_gamma   90.00
#
_symmetry.space_group_name_H-M   'P 1'
#
loop_
_entity.id
_entity.type
_entity.pdbx_description
1 polymer ?
#
loop_
_entity_poly.entity_id
_entity_poly.type
_entity_poly.pdbx_seq_one_letter_code
_entity_poly.pdbx_strand_id
1 'polypeptide(L)'
;MRLSAAQQEEESLHTTEANKEKANQLRSEIAEIQESLMHVKAATQQAHEEEAQIRAEKDVARTTYKQALEETQKKLSSLRNDFDPAAYESLKEKLDQTNSEIASMQKKIEDARARDLESVAIVSTELDDAKEMLQKVAEEESSLRGLVESLKVELEAVKQEHNQLKEKDTETESIVGDLHVKLQKCKSELEAAVAAESKATSASDDLMLALQQLSSESKSALQEAEMMQKSAAELRDEAEKARVELAEAEQKLQLALKEAEEAKAAEARALDQIKELSDRASAARASTSESAANITISKDEFDSLSRKVEESEKLSEMKVAAAMAQVEAVRASENEAIKKLEAARKEMEDMELATEEALKRAEMAEAAKKAVEGELKRWREKEQKKTAEVQPSTGAQEVSGASPPVPQGSAGKASEKNEGHQRNTRMLLRKSFMLPNITSMFHKKKSHAGSSSPSYLPGEKSV
;
A
#
# COMPACT_ATOMS: atom_id res chain seq x y z
N MET A 1 106.99 205.64 -67.41
CA MET A 1 106.02 204.74 -66.77
C MET A 1 106.12 203.38 -67.45
N ARG A 2 106.42 202.31 -66.72
CA ARG A 2 106.77 200.98 -67.27
C ARG A 2 105.89 199.84 -66.73
N LEU A 3 104.73 200.17 -66.15
CA LEU A 3 103.91 199.25 -65.34
C LEU A 3 102.53 198.92 -65.93
N SER A 4 101.96 199.77 -66.79
CA SER A 4 100.60 199.55 -67.32
C SER A 4 100.50 198.63 -68.55
N ALA A 5 101.64 198.24 -69.13
CA ALA A 5 101.67 197.39 -70.33
C ALA A 5 101.66 195.88 -70.01
N ALA A 6 102.13 195.48 -68.83
CA ALA A 6 102.19 194.06 -68.43
C ALA A 6 100.89 193.58 -67.77
N GLN A 7 100.27 194.40 -66.91
CA GLN A 7 99.05 194.00 -66.19
C GLN A 7 97.84 193.78 -67.11
N GLN A 8 97.71 194.55 -68.19
CA GLN A 8 96.56 194.42 -69.10
C GLN A 8 96.72 193.27 -70.11
N GLU A 9 97.94 192.75 -70.31
CA GLU A 9 98.19 191.56 -71.14
C GLU A 9 97.85 190.29 -70.35
N GLU A 10 98.25 190.22 -69.07
CA GLU A 10 97.98 189.10 -68.16
C GLU A 10 96.47 188.89 -67.91
N GLU A 11 95.71 189.97 -67.68
CA GLU A 11 94.23 189.91 -67.55
C GLU A 11 93.54 189.43 -68.84
N SER A 12 94.11 189.71 -70.02
CA SER A 12 93.55 189.26 -71.31
C SER A 12 93.79 187.77 -71.60
N LEU A 13 94.91 187.21 -71.11
CA LEU A 13 95.22 185.79 -71.21
C LEU A 13 94.37 184.97 -70.23
N HIS A 14 94.26 185.41 -68.97
CA HIS A 14 93.45 184.71 -67.98
C HIS A 14 91.95 184.66 -68.35
N THR A 15 91.43 185.69 -69.01
CA THR A 15 90.03 185.71 -69.49
C THR A 15 89.79 184.86 -70.74
N THR A 16 90.80 184.62 -71.58
CA THR A 16 90.67 183.75 -72.75
C THR A 16 90.79 182.27 -72.41
N GLU A 17 91.66 181.88 -71.47
CA GLU A 17 91.71 180.51 -70.95
C GLU A 17 90.42 180.15 -70.18
N ALA A 18 89.96 181.01 -69.27
CA ALA A 18 88.71 180.79 -68.53
C ALA A 18 87.49 180.62 -69.45
N ASN A 19 87.42 181.38 -70.55
CA ASN A 19 86.34 181.23 -71.55
C ASN A 19 86.45 179.93 -72.36
N LYS A 20 87.68 179.48 -72.69
CA LYS A 20 87.91 178.23 -73.41
C LYS A 20 87.55 177.02 -72.55
N GLU A 21 87.86 177.07 -71.25
CA GLU A 21 87.51 176.03 -70.29
C GLU A 21 85.99 175.96 -70.07
N LYS A 22 85.32 177.12 -69.95
CA LYS A 22 83.84 177.20 -69.94
C LYS A 22 83.18 176.64 -71.19
N ALA A 23 83.76 176.89 -72.37
CA ALA A 23 83.25 176.37 -73.64
C ALA A 23 83.44 174.84 -73.76
N ASN A 24 84.50 174.29 -73.16
CA ASN A 24 84.71 172.84 -73.06
C ASN A 24 83.76 172.20 -72.04
N GLN A 25 83.53 172.83 -70.87
CA GLN A 25 82.53 172.39 -69.90
C GLN A 25 81.13 172.34 -70.52
N LEU A 26 80.68 173.43 -71.16
CA LEU A 26 79.39 173.45 -71.85
C LEU A 26 79.28 172.40 -72.98
N ARG A 27 80.38 172.05 -73.66
CA ARG A 27 80.40 170.95 -74.63
C ARG A 27 80.30 169.58 -73.96
N SER A 28 80.92 169.37 -72.80
CA SER A 28 80.76 168.14 -72.00
C SER A 28 79.32 168.02 -71.54
N GLU A 29 78.76 169.07 -70.92
CA GLU A 29 77.37 169.11 -70.47
C GLU A 29 76.39 168.88 -71.62
N ILE A 30 76.60 169.47 -72.81
CA ILE A 30 75.73 169.21 -73.98
C ILE A 30 75.86 167.76 -74.46
N ALA A 31 77.05 167.17 -74.44
CA ALA A 31 77.23 165.77 -74.80
C ALA A 31 76.56 164.83 -73.80
N GLU A 32 76.73 165.07 -72.49
CA GLU A 32 76.09 164.34 -71.39
C GLU A 32 74.55 164.50 -71.42
N ILE A 33 74.04 165.68 -71.77
CA ILE A 33 72.60 165.93 -71.97
C ILE A 33 72.08 165.21 -73.22
N GLN A 34 72.85 165.14 -74.31
CA GLN A 34 72.45 164.42 -75.52
C GLN A 34 72.50 162.89 -75.31
N GLU A 35 73.50 162.38 -74.61
CA GLU A 35 73.61 160.97 -74.25
C GLU A 35 72.51 160.55 -73.27
N SER A 36 72.27 161.32 -72.21
CA SER A 36 71.14 161.08 -71.30
C SER A 36 69.78 161.22 -71.99
N LEU A 37 69.61 162.15 -72.94
CA LEU A 37 68.38 162.24 -73.74
C LEU A 37 68.20 161.04 -74.69
N MET A 38 69.28 160.50 -75.27
CA MET A 38 69.22 159.23 -76.01
C MET A 38 68.84 158.06 -75.10
N HIS A 39 69.43 157.97 -73.90
CA HIS A 39 69.04 156.95 -72.92
C HIS A 39 67.59 157.08 -72.47
N VAL A 40 67.10 158.29 -72.18
CA VAL A 40 65.69 158.54 -71.82
C VAL A 40 64.77 158.20 -72.99
N LYS A 41 65.15 158.52 -74.23
CA LYS A 41 64.35 158.18 -75.42
C LYS A 41 64.31 156.68 -75.68
N ALA A 42 65.42 155.97 -75.49
CA ALA A 42 65.47 154.51 -75.57
C ALA A 42 64.63 153.87 -74.45
N ALA A 43 64.76 154.34 -73.20
CA ALA A 43 64.00 153.84 -72.06
C ALA A 43 62.50 154.11 -72.17
N THR A 44 62.09 155.27 -72.70
CA THR A 44 60.67 155.56 -72.96
C THR A 44 60.10 154.74 -74.11
N GLN A 45 60.87 154.51 -75.19
CA GLN A 45 60.47 153.60 -76.26
C GLN A 45 60.31 152.16 -75.74
N GLN A 46 61.29 151.65 -74.99
CA GLN A 46 61.25 150.33 -74.36
C GLN A 46 60.06 150.21 -73.39
N ALA A 47 59.83 151.19 -72.51
CA ALA A 47 58.67 151.19 -71.61
C ALA A 47 57.34 151.19 -72.37
N HIS A 48 57.27 151.85 -73.54
CA HIS A 48 56.08 151.88 -74.38
C HIS A 48 55.82 150.54 -75.10
N GLU A 49 56.89 149.82 -75.46
CA GLU A 49 56.87 148.47 -76.02
C GLU A 49 56.48 147.43 -74.96
N GLU A 50 57.07 147.51 -73.75
CA GLU A 50 56.71 146.69 -72.60
C GLU A 50 55.24 146.91 -72.18
N GLU A 51 54.75 148.15 -72.15
CA GLU A 51 53.34 148.44 -71.85
C GLU A 51 52.41 147.86 -72.93
N ALA A 52 52.79 147.92 -74.20
CA ALA A 52 52.04 147.32 -75.30
C ALA A 52 52.00 145.78 -75.20
N GLN A 53 53.12 145.15 -74.85
CA GLN A 53 53.19 143.71 -74.62
C GLN A 53 52.33 143.28 -73.42
N ILE A 54 52.44 143.97 -72.28
CA ILE A 54 51.61 143.70 -71.08
C ILE A 54 50.12 143.84 -71.39
N ARG A 55 49.71 144.84 -72.19
CA ARG A 55 48.31 144.96 -72.64
C ARG A 55 47.89 143.78 -73.51
N ALA A 56 48.71 143.37 -74.47
CA ALA A 56 48.42 142.23 -75.33
C ALA A 56 48.31 140.91 -74.55
N GLU A 57 49.26 140.64 -73.64
CA GLU A 57 49.23 139.46 -72.76
C GLU A 57 48.00 139.46 -71.85
N LYS A 58 47.63 140.62 -71.28
CA LYS A 58 46.43 140.78 -70.46
C LYS A 58 45.15 140.55 -71.26
N ASP A 59 45.06 141.03 -72.50
CA ASP A 59 43.87 140.82 -73.34
C ASP A 59 43.76 139.37 -73.84
N VAL A 60 44.89 138.70 -74.11
CA VAL A 60 44.93 137.25 -74.33
C VAL A 60 44.45 136.51 -73.07
N ALA A 61 45.02 136.78 -71.89
CA ALA A 61 44.60 136.14 -70.64
C ALA A 61 43.11 136.36 -70.34
N ARG A 62 42.62 137.59 -70.55
CA ARG A 62 41.20 137.95 -70.37
C ARG A 62 40.29 137.20 -71.33
N THR A 63 40.68 137.05 -72.59
CA THR A 63 39.88 136.31 -73.58
C THR A 63 39.90 134.81 -73.31
N THR A 64 41.04 134.22 -72.92
CA THR A 64 41.11 132.80 -72.51
C THR A 64 40.30 132.51 -71.25
N TYR A 65 40.35 133.37 -70.23
CA TYR A 65 39.51 133.20 -69.04
C TYR A 65 38.02 133.34 -69.34
N LYS A 66 37.64 134.26 -70.24
CA LYS A 66 36.25 134.40 -70.68
C LYS A 66 35.77 133.13 -71.41
N GLN A 67 36.58 132.58 -72.31
CA GLN A 67 36.27 131.33 -73.00
C GLN A 67 36.13 130.15 -72.03
N ALA A 68 37.05 130.01 -71.06
CA ALA A 68 36.96 128.97 -70.03
C ALA A 68 35.71 129.10 -69.15
N LEU A 69 35.28 130.32 -68.83
CA LEU A 69 34.03 130.59 -68.12
C LEU A 69 32.81 130.22 -68.97
N GLU A 70 32.76 130.64 -70.24
CA GLU A 70 31.68 130.28 -71.17
C GLU A 70 31.61 128.75 -71.41
N GLU A 71 32.74 128.06 -71.48
CA GLU A 71 32.80 126.60 -71.58
C GLU A 71 32.31 125.90 -70.32
N THR A 72 32.76 126.32 -69.13
CA THR A 72 32.33 125.72 -67.87
C THR A 72 30.86 125.99 -67.61
N GLN A 73 30.34 127.16 -67.97
CA GLN A 73 28.91 127.46 -67.92
C GLN A 73 28.10 126.60 -68.91
N LYS A 74 28.59 126.38 -70.15
CA LYS A 74 27.98 125.42 -71.09
C LYS A 74 27.97 123.99 -70.54
N LYS A 75 29.09 123.52 -69.96
CA LYS A 75 29.22 122.21 -69.32
C LYS A 75 28.28 122.05 -68.10
N LEU A 76 28.08 123.11 -67.33
CA LEU A 76 27.15 123.12 -66.20
C LEU A 76 25.70 123.11 -66.69
N SER A 77 25.36 123.88 -67.72
CA SER A 77 24.04 123.86 -68.36
C SER A 77 23.72 122.51 -69.02
N SER A 78 24.68 121.82 -69.65
CA SER A 78 24.45 120.46 -70.14
C SER A 78 24.19 119.50 -69.00
N LEU A 79 25.06 119.43 -67.98
CA LEU A 79 24.84 118.59 -66.79
C LEU A 79 23.49 118.87 -66.10
N ARG A 80 23.04 120.12 -66.08
CA ARG A 80 21.75 120.52 -65.49
C ARG A 80 20.54 120.06 -66.32
N ASN A 81 20.69 119.98 -67.64
CA ASN A 81 19.65 119.52 -68.56
C ASN A 81 19.63 117.98 -68.68
N ASP A 82 20.80 117.34 -68.58
CA ASP A 82 20.97 115.88 -68.60
C ASP A 82 20.56 115.23 -67.27
N PHE A 83 20.50 116.00 -66.18
CA PHE A 83 20.01 115.54 -64.88
C PHE A 83 18.47 115.54 -64.83
N ASP A 84 17.88 114.35 -64.82
CA ASP A 84 16.45 114.14 -64.56
C ASP A 84 16.19 113.88 -63.06
N PRO A 85 15.56 114.83 -62.33
CA PRO A 85 15.24 114.66 -60.91
C PRO A 85 14.18 113.56 -60.67
N ALA A 86 13.28 113.31 -61.62
CA ALA A 86 12.23 112.31 -61.49
C ALA A 86 12.79 110.90 -61.62
N ALA A 87 13.75 110.68 -62.53
CA ALA A 87 14.50 109.44 -62.60
C ALA A 87 15.32 109.18 -61.31
N TYR A 88 15.93 110.21 -60.72
CA TYR A 88 16.67 110.08 -59.47
C TYR A 88 15.77 109.67 -58.29
N GLU A 89 14.66 110.38 -58.05
CA GLU A 89 13.75 110.02 -56.95
C GLU A 89 13.08 108.67 -57.21
N SER A 90 12.70 108.32 -58.46
CA SER A 90 12.18 106.98 -58.78
C SER A 90 13.21 105.87 -58.53
N LEU A 91 14.49 106.12 -58.79
CA LEU A 91 15.56 105.15 -58.50
C LEU A 91 15.79 105.01 -56.99
N LYS A 92 15.69 106.11 -56.24
CA LYS A 92 15.79 106.14 -54.78
C LYS A 92 14.61 105.42 -54.10
N GLU A 93 13.37 105.67 -54.53
CA GLU A 93 12.19 104.93 -54.08
C GLU A 93 12.32 103.42 -54.37
N LYS A 94 12.82 103.04 -55.56
CA LYS A 94 13.10 101.63 -55.89
C LYS A 94 14.19 101.03 -55.00
N LEU A 95 15.23 101.79 -54.66
CA LEU A 95 16.28 101.35 -53.75
C LEU A 95 15.72 101.13 -52.34
N ASP A 96 14.93 102.07 -51.81
CA ASP A 96 14.31 101.96 -50.48
C ASP A 96 13.27 100.82 -50.40
N GLN A 97 12.49 100.62 -51.46
CA GLN A 97 11.59 99.46 -51.62
C GLN A 97 12.39 98.15 -51.65
N THR A 98 13.45 98.07 -52.45
CA THR A 98 14.31 96.87 -52.55
C THR A 98 14.98 96.56 -51.21
N ASN A 99 15.47 97.57 -50.49
CA ASN A 99 16.04 97.43 -49.15
C ASN A 99 14.99 96.91 -48.15
N SER A 100 13.75 97.39 -48.23
CA SER A 100 12.63 96.94 -47.39
C SER A 100 12.24 95.49 -47.68
N GLU A 101 12.24 95.08 -48.95
CA GLU A 101 12.02 93.69 -49.37
C GLU A 101 13.16 92.77 -48.91
N ILE A 102 14.42 93.20 -49.03
CA ILE A 102 15.59 92.47 -48.51
C ILE A 102 15.47 92.27 -47.00
N ALA A 103 15.15 93.31 -46.22
CA ALA A 103 14.97 93.20 -44.77
C ALA A 103 13.81 92.26 -44.39
N SER A 104 12.69 92.32 -45.13
CA SER A 104 11.55 91.40 -44.95
C SER A 104 11.92 89.94 -45.25
N MET A 105 12.71 89.70 -46.30
CA MET A 105 13.19 88.36 -46.65
C MET A 105 14.24 87.84 -45.66
N GLN A 106 15.16 88.69 -45.19
CA GLN A 106 16.12 88.35 -44.14
C GLN A 106 15.40 87.92 -42.86
N LYS A 107 14.41 88.70 -42.40
CA LYS A 107 13.61 88.33 -41.23
C LYS A 107 12.87 87.01 -41.43
N LYS A 108 12.25 86.77 -42.59
CA LYS A 108 11.59 85.48 -42.89
C LYS A 108 12.56 84.30 -42.86
N ILE A 109 13.81 84.49 -43.29
CA ILE A 109 14.89 83.48 -43.24
C ILE A 109 15.31 83.24 -41.78
N GLU A 110 15.44 84.28 -40.97
CA GLU A 110 15.76 84.15 -39.53
C GLU A 110 14.62 83.45 -38.76
N ASP A 111 13.37 83.88 -38.95
CA ASP A 111 12.19 83.26 -38.34
C ASP A 111 12.04 81.78 -38.78
N ALA A 112 12.41 81.44 -40.03
CA ALA A 112 12.42 80.07 -40.51
C ALA A 112 13.54 79.24 -39.88
N ARG A 113 14.78 79.74 -39.87
CA ARG A 113 15.91 79.08 -39.21
C ARG A 113 15.69 78.86 -37.72
N ALA A 114 15.02 79.79 -37.03
CA ALA A 114 14.65 79.64 -35.63
C ALA A 114 13.66 78.47 -35.43
N ARG A 115 12.62 78.39 -36.26
CA ARG A 115 11.65 77.27 -36.24
C ARG A 115 12.28 75.93 -36.63
N ASP A 116 13.16 75.90 -37.61
CA ASP A 116 13.89 74.70 -38.01
C ASP A 116 14.81 74.21 -36.88
N LEU A 117 15.51 75.14 -36.20
CA LEU A 117 16.40 74.81 -35.07
C LEU A 117 15.63 74.35 -33.84
N GLU A 118 14.47 74.95 -33.54
CA GLU A 118 13.54 74.50 -32.50
C GLU A 118 13.01 73.09 -32.81
N SER A 119 12.59 72.83 -34.05
CA SER A 119 12.14 71.51 -34.49
C SER A 119 13.25 70.46 -34.40
N VAL A 120 14.50 70.80 -34.76
CA VAL A 120 15.65 69.89 -34.64
C VAL A 120 15.98 69.62 -33.17
N ALA A 121 15.85 70.62 -32.28
CA ALA A 121 16.06 70.43 -30.84
C ALA A 121 15.02 69.47 -30.25
N ILE A 122 13.73 69.65 -30.56
CA ILE A 122 12.63 68.76 -30.12
C ILE A 122 12.87 67.32 -30.61
N VAL A 123 13.14 67.14 -31.90
CA VAL A 123 13.41 65.80 -32.48
C VAL A 123 14.66 65.17 -31.88
N SER A 124 15.69 65.95 -31.52
CA SER A 124 16.87 65.42 -30.83
C SER A 124 16.52 64.91 -29.43
N THR A 125 15.70 65.65 -28.67
CA THR A 125 15.27 65.20 -27.33
C THR A 125 14.38 63.96 -27.39
N GLU A 126 13.40 63.91 -28.31
CA GLU A 126 12.57 62.72 -28.53
C GLU A 126 13.38 61.49 -28.95
N LEU A 127 14.42 61.70 -29.78
CA LEU A 127 15.35 60.65 -30.18
C LEU A 127 16.21 60.13 -29.02
N ASP A 128 16.64 61.01 -28.11
CA ASP A 128 17.43 60.61 -26.94
C ASP A 128 16.56 59.90 -25.89
N ASP A 129 15.33 60.36 -25.64
CA ASP A 129 14.34 59.65 -24.83
C ASP A 129 14.02 58.26 -25.39
N ALA A 130 13.87 58.15 -26.73
CA ALA A 130 13.64 56.88 -27.40
C ALA A 130 14.82 55.91 -27.30
N LYS A 131 16.07 56.41 -27.31
CA LYS A 131 17.27 55.59 -27.04
C LYS A 131 17.28 55.07 -25.60
N GLU A 132 16.94 55.92 -24.61
CA GLU A 132 16.91 55.50 -23.20
C GLU A 132 15.83 54.43 -22.97
N MET A 133 14.64 54.60 -23.56
CA MET A 133 13.59 53.58 -23.51
C MET A 133 14.01 52.26 -24.19
N LEU A 134 14.66 52.32 -25.36
CA LEU A 134 15.16 51.12 -26.04
C LEU A 134 16.24 50.39 -25.22
N GLN A 135 17.13 51.13 -24.55
CA GLN A 135 18.15 50.57 -23.66
C GLN A 135 17.51 49.84 -22.48
N LYS A 136 16.51 50.43 -21.82
CA LYS A 136 15.76 49.78 -20.73
C LYS A 136 15.07 48.49 -21.20
N VAL A 137 14.44 48.50 -22.36
CA VAL A 137 13.81 47.31 -22.95
C VAL A 137 14.84 46.21 -23.24
N ALA A 138 16.05 46.55 -23.70
CA ALA A 138 17.12 45.58 -23.90
C ALA A 138 17.65 44.98 -22.59
N GLU A 139 17.73 45.78 -21.52
CA GLU A 139 18.10 45.32 -20.18
C GLU A 139 17.03 44.39 -19.57
N GLU A 140 15.75 44.74 -19.72
CA GLU A 140 14.62 43.88 -19.34
C GLU A 140 14.60 42.57 -20.14
N GLU A 141 14.84 42.62 -21.45
CA GLU A 141 14.94 41.43 -22.32
C GLU A 141 16.08 40.50 -21.88
N SER A 142 17.26 41.05 -21.58
CA SER A 142 18.39 40.28 -21.03
C SER A 142 18.08 39.68 -19.65
N SER A 143 17.34 40.40 -18.81
CA SER A 143 16.92 39.92 -17.47
C SER A 143 15.91 38.76 -17.58
N LEU A 144 14.88 38.92 -18.40
CA LEU A 144 13.88 37.88 -18.67
C LEU A 144 14.50 36.64 -19.31
N ARG A 145 15.46 36.82 -20.23
CA ARG A 145 16.25 35.73 -20.81
C ARG A 145 17.02 34.96 -19.74
N GLY A 146 17.69 35.66 -18.82
CA GLY A 146 18.36 35.05 -17.67
C GLY A 146 17.41 34.25 -16.76
N LEU A 147 16.21 34.78 -16.49
CA LEU A 147 15.18 34.10 -15.71
C LEU A 147 14.66 32.84 -16.41
N VAL A 148 14.38 32.92 -17.71
CA VAL A 148 13.96 31.76 -18.52
C VAL A 148 15.04 30.68 -18.55
N GLU A 149 16.31 31.07 -18.59
CA GLU A 149 17.44 30.14 -18.51
C GLU A 149 17.55 29.47 -17.12
N SER A 150 17.32 30.20 -16.02
CA SER A 150 17.22 29.62 -14.66
C SER A 150 16.07 28.61 -14.54
N LEU A 151 14.87 29.01 -15.00
CA LEU A 151 13.67 28.18 -14.94
C LEU A 151 13.79 26.89 -15.77
N LYS A 152 14.56 26.90 -16.87
CA LYS A 152 14.90 25.68 -17.63
C LYS A 152 15.76 24.73 -16.80
N VAL A 153 16.78 25.24 -16.09
CA VAL A 153 17.65 24.41 -15.23
C VAL A 153 16.85 23.83 -14.06
N GLU A 154 16.01 24.64 -13.40
CA GLU A 154 15.10 24.19 -12.34
C GLU A 154 14.11 23.12 -12.84
N LEU A 155 13.56 23.29 -14.05
CA LEU A 155 12.66 22.31 -14.65
C LEU A 155 13.34 20.96 -14.93
N GLU A 156 14.58 20.95 -15.43
CA GLU A 156 15.32 19.70 -15.64
C GLU A 156 15.73 19.05 -14.30
N ALA A 157 16.07 19.84 -13.27
CA ALA A 157 16.31 19.31 -11.92
C ALA A 157 15.06 18.64 -11.34
N VAL A 158 13.89 19.30 -11.42
CA VAL A 158 12.61 18.73 -10.94
C VAL A 158 12.23 17.46 -11.72
N LYS A 159 12.48 17.39 -13.03
CA LYS A 159 12.30 16.15 -13.82
C LYS A 159 13.23 15.03 -13.34
N GLN A 160 14.48 15.33 -13.03
CA GLN A 160 15.44 14.36 -12.52
C GLN A 160 15.01 13.84 -11.14
N GLU A 161 14.60 14.72 -10.23
CA GLU A 161 14.07 14.35 -8.91
C GLU A 161 12.80 13.49 -9.02
N HIS A 162 11.87 13.85 -9.92
CA HIS A 162 10.67 13.06 -10.18
C HIS A 162 11.00 11.63 -10.65
N ASN A 163 11.98 11.48 -11.55
CA ASN A 163 12.41 10.16 -12.01
C ASN A 163 13.05 9.34 -10.88
N GLN A 164 13.92 9.94 -10.07
CA GLN A 164 14.52 9.28 -8.89
C GLN A 164 13.47 8.87 -7.85
N LEU A 165 12.44 9.71 -7.64
CA LEU A 165 11.34 9.39 -6.74
C LEU A 165 10.52 8.21 -7.27
N LYS A 166 10.26 8.18 -8.58
CA LYS A 166 9.54 7.07 -9.24
C LYS A 166 10.32 5.75 -9.19
N GLU A 167 11.63 5.78 -9.36
CA GLU A 167 12.48 4.59 -9.19
C GLU A 167 12.38 4.05 -7.76
N LYS A 168 12.51 4.92 -6.75
CA LYS A 168 12.34 4.55 -5.34
C LYS A 168 10.95 4.05 -5.00
N ASP A 169 9.90 4.64 -5.59
CA ASP A 169 8.52 4.17 -5.44
C ASP A 169 8.42 2.70 -5.89
N THR A 170 8.89 2.38 -7.10
CA THR A 170 8.92 0.99 -7.60
C THR A 170 9.79 0.04 -6.78
N GLU A 171 10.91 0.50 -6.22
CA GLU A 171 11.73 -0.28 -5.28
C GLU A 171 10.94 -0.58 -3.99
N THR A 172 10.26 0.42 -3.43
CA THR A 172 9.44 0.24 -2.23
C THR A 172 8.21 -0.64 -2.48
N GLU A 173 7.55 -0.54 -3.64
CA GLU A 173 6.48 -1.46 -4.05
C GLU A 173 6.99 -2.91 -4.12
N SER A 174 8.20 -3.14 -4.68
CA SER A 174 8.82 -4.46 -4.71
C SER A 174 9.10 -4.99 -3.31
N ILE A 175 9.63 -4.16 -2.40
CA ILE A 175 9.89 -4.52 -0.99
C ILE A 175 8.57 -4.85 -0.26
N VAL A 176 7.51 -4.07 -0.49
CA VAL A 176 6.17 -4.33 0.08
C VAL A 176 5.59 -5.63 -0.45
N GLY A 177 5.76 -5.94 -1.74
CA GLY A 177 5.37 -7.23 -2.33
C GLY A 177 6.10 -8.41 -1.67
N ASP A 178 7.42 -8.32 -1.54
CA ASP A 178 8.27 -9.30 -0.87
C ASP A 178 7.85 -9.55 0.59
N LEU A 179 7.57 -8.48 1.33
CA LEU A 179 7.10 -8.56 2.71
C LEU A 179 5.69 -9.15 2.80
N HIS A 180 4.80 -8.85 1.84
CA HIS A 180 3.48 -9.46 1.77
C HIS A 180 3.57 -10.97 1.55
N VAL A 181 4.41 -11.44 0.62
CA VAL A 181 4.63 -12.87 0.36
C VAL A 181 5.19 -13.57 1.60
N LYS A 182 6.19 -12.97 2.27
CA LYS A 182 6.74 -13.49 3.54
C LYS A 182 5.67 -13.57 4.63
N LEU A 183 4.82 -12.55 4.76
CA LEU A 183 3.74 -12.52 5.75
C LEU A 183 2.67 -13.60 5.47
N GLN A 184 2.25 -13.80 4.23
CA GLN A 184 1.32 -14.87 3.87
C GLN A 184 1.92 -16.26 4.13
N LYS A 185 3.21 -16.45 3.82
CA LYS A 185 3.93 -17.69 4.14
C LYS A 185 3.93 -17.96 5.65
N CYS A 186 4.40 -17.02 6.47
CA CYS A 186 4.39 -17.15 7.94
C CYS A 186 2.99 -17.41 8.49
N LYS A 187 1.95 -16.77 7.93
CA LYS A 187 0.56 -17.03 8.30
C LYS A 187 0.14 -18.48 8.02
N SER A 188 0.44 -19.00 6.83
CA SER A 188 0.12 -20.40 6.47
C SER A 188 0.90 -21.43 7.31
N GLU A 189 2.16 -21.13 7.66
CA GLU A 189 2.97 -21.96 8.55
C GLU A 189 2.41 -21.96 9.99
N LEU A 190 1.93 -20.81 10.48
CA LEU A 190 1.26 -20.70 11.77
C LEU A 190 -0.08 -21.46 11.80
N GLU A 191 -0.91 -21.33 10.77
CA GLU A 191 -2.18 -22.08 10.66
C GLU A 191 -1.94 -23.59 10.64
N ALA A 192 -0.90 -24.05 9.93
CA ALA A 192 -0.49 -25.46 9.93
C ALA A 192 0.05 -25.92 11.30
N ALA A 193 0.83 -25.08 12.00
CA ALA A 193 1.33 -25.38 13.34
C ALA A 193 0.20 -25.50 14.37
N VAL A 194 -0.78 -24.58 14.36
CA VAL A 194 -1.96 -24.63 15.24
C VAL A 194 -2.83 -25.86 14.94
N ALA A 195 -2.99 -26.23 13.67
CA ALA A 195 -3.68 -27.46 13.30
C ALA A 195 -2.96 -28.71 13.83
N ALA A 196 -1.63 -28.77 13.71
CA ALA A 196 -0.81 -29.85 14.25
C ALA A 196 -0.86 -29.92 15.79
N GLU A 197 -0.78 -28.77 16.48
CA GLU A 197 -0.94 -28.65 17.93
C GLU A 197 -2.30 -29.17 18.38
N SER A 198 -3.40 -28.72 17.76
CA SER A 198 -4.76 -29.17 18.14
C SER A 198 -4.93 -30.69 18.03
N LYS A 199 -4.31 -31.32 17.02
CA LYS A 199 -4.30 -32.78 16.83
C LYS A 199 -3.40 -33.50 17.85
N ALA A 200 -2.28 -32.89 18.22
CA ALA A 200 -1.40 -33.43 19.26
C ALA A 200 -2.07 -33.37 20.64
N THR A 201 -2.75 -32.26 20.96
CA THR A 201 -3.54 -32.10 22.19
C THR A 201 -4.68 -33.11 22.25
N SER A 202 -5.48 -33.27 21.18
CA SER A 202 -6.56 -34.28 21.20
C SER A 202 -6.04 -35.71 21.37
N ALA A 203 -4.91 -36.05 20.72
CA ALA A 203 -4.28 -37.36 20.90
C ALA A 203 -3.70 -37.55 22.32
N SER A 204 -3.23 -36.48 22.96
CA SER A 204 -2.80 -36.49 24.36
C SER A 204 -3.98 -36.68 25.31
N ASP A 205 -5.11 -36.05 25.05
CA ASP A 205 -6.35 -36.19 25.83
C ASP A 205 -6.90 -37.63 25.70
N ASP A 206 -6.96 -38.18 24.48
CA ASP A 206 -7.34 -39.59 24.23
C ASP A 206 -6.42 -40.57 24.98
N LEU A 207 -5.10 -40.33 24.99
CA LEU A 207 -4.14 -41.16 25.73
C LEU A 207 -4.31 -41.03 27.25
N MET A 208 -4.65 -39.83 27.74
CA MET A 208 -4.93 -39.61 29.17
C MET A 208 -6.19 -40.36 29.60
N LEU A 209 -7.25 -40.34 28.78
CA LEU A 209 -8.48 -41.10 29.01
C LEU A 209 -8.21 -42.61 28.99
N ALA A 210 -7.44 -43.10 28.02
CA ALA A 210 -7.05 -44.51 27.95
C ALA A 210 -6.23 -44.95 29.18
N LEU A 211 -5.33 -44.10 29.67
CA LEU A 211 -4.53 -44.37 30.88
C LEU A 211 -5.39 -44.37 32.16
N GLN A 212 -6.37 -43.48 32.27
CA GLN A 212 -7.34 -43.49 33.38
C GLN A 212 -8.20 -44.76 33.34
N GLN A 213 -8.68 -45.16 32.16
CA GLN A 213 -9.45 -46.38 31.96
C GLN A 213 -8.63 -47.62 32.36
N LEU A 214 -7.43 -47.79 31.82
CA LEU A 214 -6.50 -48.89 32.17
C LEU A 214 -6.16 -48.91 33.66
N SER A 215 -5.99 -47.75 34.29
CA SER A 215 -5.77 -47.67 35.74
C SER A 215 -6.98 -48.13 36.55
N SER A 216 -8.21 -47.90 36.06
CA SER A 216 -9.44 -48.36 36.71
C SER A 216 -9.66 -49.85 36.52
N GLU A 217 -9.42 -50.37 35.31
CA GLU A 217 -9.48 -51.80 34.98
C GLU A 217 -8.44 -52.61 35.75
N SER A 218 -7.18 -52.14 35.79
CA SER A 218 -6.12 -52.75 36.59
C SER A 218 -6.47 -52.80 38.08
N LYS A 219 -7.11 -51.75 38.62
CA LYS A 219 -7.59 -51.72 40.00
C LYS A 219 -8.74 -52.70 40.25
N SER A 220 -9.69 -52.83 39.32
CA SER A 220 -10.77 -53.83 39.40
C SER A 220 -10.20 -55.25 39.37
N ALA A 221 -9.35 -55.55 38.38
CA ALA A 221 -8.71 -56.85 38.23
C ALA A 221 -7.89 -57.27 39.47
N LEU A 222 -7.22 -56.31 40.13
CA LEU A 222 -6.50 -56.57 41.38
C LEU A 222 -7.45 -56.87 42.54
N GLN A 223 -8.56 -56.13 42.67
CA GLN A 223 -9.60 -56.41 43.66
C GLN A 223 -10.29 -57.76 43.42
N GLU A 224 -10.58 -58.10 42.17
CA GLU A 224 -11.14 -59.40 41.76
C GLU A 224 -10.17 -60.54 42.08
N ALA A 225 -8.87 -60.37 41.77
CA ALA A 225 -7.83 -61.34 42.12
C ALA A 225 -7.70 -61.54 43.64
N GLU A 226 -7.76 -60.48 44.45
CA GLU A 226 -7.79 -60.58 45.91
C GLU A 226 -9.04 -61.33 46.42
N MET A 227 -10.21 -61.08 45.83
CA MET A 227 -11.46 -61.78 46.17
C MET A 227 -11.40 -63.26 45.79
N MET A 228 -10.87 -63.59 44.61
CA MET A 228 -10.61 -64.96 44.18
C MET A 228 -9.60 -65.66 45.10
N GLN A 229 -8.55 -64.96 45.54
CA GLN A 229 -7.56 -65.51 46.47
C GLN A 229 -8.19 -65.85 47.82
N LYS A 230 -9.04 -64.97 48.37
CA LYS A 230 -9.79 -65.20 49.63
C LYS A 230 -10.72 -66.40 49.48
N SER A 231 -11.55 -66.44 48.45
CA SER A 231 -12.45 -67.57 48.19
C SER A 231 -11.69 -68.89 47.97
N ALA A 232 -10.54 -68.86 47.29
CA ALA A 232 -9.69 -70.03 47.10
C ALA A 232 -8.95 -70.44 48.39
N ALA A 233 -8.78 -69.56 49.38
CA ALA A 233 -8.30 -69.93 50.71
C ALA A 233 -9.43 -70.58 51.53
N GLU A 234 -10.61 -69.96 51.56
CA GLU A 234 -11.83 -70.50 52.20
C GLU A 234 -12.17 -71.91 51.69
N LEU A 235 -12.11 -72.13 50.36
CA LEU A 235 -12.33 -73.45 49.76
C LEU A 235 -11.23 -74.48 50.11
N ARG A 236 -9.99 -74.05 50.38
CA ARG A 236 -8.93 -74.95 50.86
C ARG A 236 -9.14 -75.33 52.32
N ASP A 237 -9.51 -74.36 53.16
CA ASP A 237 -9.81 -74.60 54.58
C ASP A 237 -11.02 -75.53 54.71
N GLU A 238 -12.05 -75.35 53.89
CA GLU A 238 -13.23 -76.22 53.85
C GLU A 238 -12.90 -77.62 53.32
N ALA A 239 -12.07 -77.74 52.27
CA ALA A 239 -11.60 -79.02 51.77
C ALA A 239 -10.75 -79.78 52.80
N GLU A 240 -9.92 -79.09 53.59
CA GLU A 240 -9.13 -79.72 54.65
C GLU A 240 -10.00 -80.14 55.84
N LYS A 241 -11.02 -79.37 56.23
CA LYS A 241 -12.04 -79.83 57.20
C LYS A 241 -12.74 -81.09 56.71
N ALA A 242 -13.25 -81.08 55.48
CA ALA A 242 -13.93 -82.24 54.88
C ALA A 242 -13.00 -83.47 54.80
N ARG A 243 -11.70 -83.26 54.57
CA ARG A 243 -10.68 -84.31 54.62
C ARG A 243 -10.49 -84.88 56.03
N VAL A 244 -10.44 -84.03 57.06
CA VAL A 244 -10.35 -84.48 58.47
C VAL A 244 -11.61 -85.26 58.87
N GLU A 245 -12.80 -84.76 58.53
CA GLU A 245 -14.07 -85.44 58.77
C GLU A 245 -14.15 -86.80 58.05
N LEU A 246 -13.66 -86.87 56.79
CA LEU A 246 -13.56 -88.13 56.05
C LEU A 246 -12.60 -89.10 56.74
N ALA A 247 -11.42 -88.65 57.16
CA ALA A 247 -10.45 -89.50 57.87
C ALA A 247 -10.99 -90.02 59.21
N GLU A 248 -11.75 -89.20 59.95
CA GLU A 248 -12.48 -89.66 61.14
C GLU A 248 -13.58 -90.68 60.81
N ALA A 249 -14.32 -90.48 59.72
CA ALA A 249 -15.36 -91.41 59.28
C ALA A 249 -14.75 -92.75 58.82
N GLU A 250 -13.61 -92.73 58.13
CA GLU A 250 -12.84 -93.92 57.77
C GLU A 250 -12.35 -94.68 59.02
N GLN A 251 -11.83 -93.98 60.03
CA GLN A 251 -11.45 -94.62 61.31
C GLN A 251 -12.66 -95.24 62.02
N LYS A 252 -13.80 -94.54 62.08
CA LYS A 252 -15.07 -95.06 62.64
C LYS A 252 -15.56 -96.29 61.86
N LEU A 253 -15.44 -96.30 60.53
CA LEU A 253 -15.78 -97.44 59.68
C LEU A 253 -14.84 -98.63 59.92
N GLN A 254 -13.53 -98.41 60.08
CA GLN A 254 -12.57 -99.47 60.41
C GLN A 254 -12.83 -100.09 61.79
N LEU A 255 -13.25 -99.28 62.78
CA LEU A 255 -13.68 -99.79 64.09
C LEU A 255 -14.96 -100.62 63.96
N ALA A 256 -15.99 -100.09 63.29
CA ALA A 256 -17.25 -100.79 63.06
C ALA A 256 -17.07 -102.10 62.25
N LEU A 257 -16.10 -102.15 61.32
CA LEU A 257 -15.73 -103.39 60.62
C LEU A 257 -15.13 -104.43 61.56
N LYS A 258 -14.21 -104.03 62.45
CA LYS A 258 -13.65 -104.95 63.47
C LYS A 258 -14.72 -105.44 64.44
N GLU A 259 -15.58 -104.54 64.92
CA GLU A 259 -16.72 -104.90 65.77
C GLU A 259 -17.69 -105.85 65.06
N ALA A 260 -17.94 -105.66 63.77
CA ALA A 260 -18.76 -106.56 62.95
C ALA A 260 -18.08 -107.93 62.71
N GLU A 261 -16.76 -107.96 62.52
CA GLU A 261 -15.98 -109.20 62.43
C GLU A 261 -15.97 -109.96 63.78
N GLU A 262 -15.82 -109.26 64.90
CA GLU A 262 -15.91 -109.81 66.25
C GLU A 262 -17.33 -110.33 66.55
N ALA A 263 -18.37 -109.57 66.18
CA ALA A 263 -19.77 -109.96 66.30
C ALA A 263 -20.08 -111.19 65.44
N LYS A 264 -19.58 -111.25 64.20
CA LYS A 264 -19.69 -112.44 63.33
C LYS A 264 -18.91 -113.64 63.87
N ALA A 265 -17.76 -113.43 64.51
CA ALA A 265 -17.03 -114.48 65.21
C ALA A 265 -17.75 -114.93 66.49
N ALA A 266 -18.54 -114.06 67.14
CA ALA A 266 -19.43 -114.40 68.25
C ALA A 266 -20.68 -115.15 67.75
N GLU A 267 -21.26 -114.74 66.62
CA GLU A 267 -22.35 -115.44 65.93
C GLU A 267 -21.91 -116.84 65.52
N ALA A 268 -20.73 -117.00 64.91
CA ALA A 268 -20.19 -118.32 64.57
C ALA A 268 -20.02 -119.21 65.82
N ARG A 269 -19.47 -118.67 66.92
CA ARG A 269 -19.39 -119.38 68.21
C ARG A 269 -20.77 -119.76 68.76
N ALA A 270 -21.76 -118.88 68.65
CA ALA A 270 -23.13 -119.14 69.07
C ALA A 270 -23.80 -120.20 68.18
N LEU A 271 -23.56 -120.18 66.87
CA LEU A 271 -24.03 -121.19 65.92
C LEU A 271 -23.38 -122.55 66.17
N ASP A 272 -22.10 -122.60 66.53
CA ASP A 272 -21.44 -123.85 66.90
C ASP A 272 -21.92 -124.36 68.27
N GLN A 273 -22.19 -123.48 69.25
CA GLN A 273 -22.90 -123.87 70.48
C GLN A 273 -24.34 -124.36 70.20
N ILE A 274 -25.06 -123.75 69.26
CA ILE A 274 -26.38 -124.22 68.82
C ILE A 274 -26.27 -125.58 68.14
N LYS A 275 -25.23 -125.84 67.34
CA LYS A 275 -24.96 -127.18 66.80
C LYS A 275 -24.63 -128.17 67.90
N GLU A 276 -23.75 -127.85 68.85
CA GLU A 276 -23.46 -128.75 70.00
C GLU A 276 -24.73 -129.06 70.81
N LEU A 277 -25.61 -128.07 71.02
CA LEU A 277 -26.90 -128.26 71.69
C LEU A 277 -27.90 -129.04 70.81
N SER A 278 -27.86 -128.88 69.48
CA SER A 278 -28.66 -129.63 68.51
C SER A 278 -28.21 -131.09 68.39
N ASP A 279 -26.90 -131.34 68.43
CA ASP A 279 -26.27 -132.66 68.43
C ASP A 279 -26.50 -133.36 69.77
N ARG A 280 -26.46 -132.62 70.89
CA ARG A 280 -26.90 -133.11 72.20
C ARG A 280 -28.40 -133.38 72.24
N ALA A 281 -29.23 -132.55 71.60
CA ALA A 281 -30.67 -132.74 71.53
C ALA A 281 -31.08 -133.87 70.56
N SER A 282 -30.31 -134.13 69.50
CA SER A 282 -30.56 -135.25 68.58
C SER A 282 -30.01 -136.57 69.09
N ALA A 283 -28.89 -136.55 69.83
CA ALA A 283 -28.47 -137.69 70.66
C ALA A 283 -29.49 -138.02 71.76
N ALA A 284 -30.12 -137.00 72.38
CA ALA A 284 -31.20 -137.19 73.35
C ALA A 284 -32.55 -137.58 72.70
N ARG A 285 -32.80 -137.23 71.44
CA ARG A 285 -34.02 -137.56 70.67
C ARG A 285 -33.95 -138.87 69.90
N ALA A 286 -32.85 -139.62 70.01
CA ALA A 286 -32.79 -141.02 69.57
C ALA A 286 -33.60 -141.99 70.46
N SER A 287 -34.47 -141.46 71.33
CA SER A 287 -35.53 -142.21 72.01
C SER A 287 -36.75 -141.30 72.27
N THR A 288 -37.90 -141.71 71.72
CA THR A 288 -39.28 -141.15 71.86
C THR A 288 -39.77 -140.11 70.83
N SER A 289 -41.07 -140.30 70.49
CA SER A 289 -42.00 -139.67 69.52
C SER A 289 -41.98 -138.10 69.43
N GLU A 290 -42.54 -137.39 68.44
CA GLU A 290 -43.63 -137.72 67.48
C GLU A 290 -43.75 -136.70 66.31
N SER A 291 -44.43 -137.10 65.22
CA SER A 291 -45.21 -136.30 64.22
C SER A 291 -44.62 -135.12 63.42
N ALA A 292 -44.92 -135.07 62.11
CA ALA A 292 -44.90 -133.87 61.26
C ALA A 292 -46.02 -133.94 60.19
N ALA A 293 -46.69 -132.81 59.90
CA ALA A 293 -47.99 -132.79 59.22
C ALA A 293 -48.01 -132.04 57.88
N ASN A 294 -48.98 -132.39 57.01
CA ASN A 294 -49.31 -131.63 55.81
C ASN A 294 -50.09 -130.35 56.17
N ILE A 295 -49.73 -129.22 55.58
CA ILE A 295 -50.35 -127.91 55.88
C ILE A 295 -51.48 -127.63 54.87
N THR A 296 -52.71 -127.54 55.40
CA THR A 296 -53.88 -127.05 54.66
C THR A 296 -54.10 -125.58 55.02
N ILE A 297 -53.84 -124.68 54.07
CA ILE A 297 -54.06 -123.23 54.23
C ILE A 297 -55.53 -122.88 53.99
N SER A 298 -56.06 -121.97 54.81
CA SER A 298 -57.45 -121.52 54.70
C SER A 298 -57.65 -120.52 53.55
N LYS A 299 -58.91 -120.36 53.10
CA LYS A 299 -59.24 -119.40 52.03
C LYS A 299 -58.89 -117.96 52.43
N ASP A 300 -59.11 -117.60 53.70
CA ASP A 300 -58.83 -116.26 54.21
C ASP A 300 -57.31 -115.96 54.24
N GLU A 301 -56.47 -116.98 54.45
CA GLU A 301 -55.00 -116.85 54.36
C GLU A 301 -54.54 -116.70 52.91
N PHE A 302 -55.14 -117.43 51.96
CA PHE A 302 -54.89 -117.25 50.53
C PHE A 302 -55.33 -115.87 50.03
N ASP A 303 -56.50 -115.38 50.45
CA ASP A 303 -57.02 -114.06 50.10
C ASP A 303 -56.17 -112.94 50.75
N SER A 304 -55.61 -113.17 51.95
CA SER A 304 -54.66 -112.26 52.63
C SER A 304 -53.30 -112.19 51.92
N LEU A 305 -52.76 -113.33 51.48
CA LEU A 305 -51.54 -113.39 50.67
C LEU A 305 -51.73 -112.74 49.30
N SER A 306 -52.84 -113.01 48.63
CA SER A 306 -53.18 -112.38 47.34
C SER A 306 -53.31 -110.87 47.46
N ARG A 307 -53.95 -110.37 48.53
CA ARG A 307 -54.06 -108.93 48.79
C ARG A 307 -52.70 -108.26 49.02
N LYS A 308 -51.77 -108.92 49.71
CA LYS A 308 -50.38 -108.44 49.85
C LYS A 308 -49.61 -108.41 48.53
N VAL A 309 -49.87 -109.35 47.63
CA VAL A 309 -49.28 -109.33 46.27
C VAL A 309 -49.81 -108.12 45.50
N GLU A 310 -51.14 -107.90 45.48
CA GLU A 310 -51.74 -106.73 44.82
C GLU A 310 -51.26 -105.40 45.43
N GLU A 311 -51.11 -105.31 46.75
CA GLU A 311 -50.57 -104.12 47.44
C GLU A 311 -49.12 -103.86 47.04
N SER A 312 -48.30 -104.91 46.90
CA SER A 312 -46.90 -104.78 46.44
C SER A 312 -46.80 -104.46 44.95
N GLU A 313 -47.70 -104.99 44.12
CA GLU A 313 -47.79 -104.69 42.70
C GLU A 313 -48.15 -103.22 42.49
N LYS A 314 -49.21 -102.73 43.14
CA LYS A 314 -49.61 -101.31 43.15
C LYS A 314 -48.49 -100.39 43.65
N LEU A 315 -47.73 -100.80 44.68
CA LEU A 315 -46.56 -100.03 45.15
C LEU A 315 -45.46 -99.94 44.08
N SER A 316 -45.26 -101.01 43.29
CA SER A 316 -44.29 -101.02 42.20
C SER A 316 -44.76 -100.19 41.00
N GLU A 317 -46.03 -100.29 40.60
CA GLU A 317 -46.65 -99.47 39.56
C GLU A 317 -46.57 -97.98 39.91
N MET A 318 -46.85 -97.62 41.17
CA MET A 318 -46.79 -96.23 41.62
C MET A 318 -45.36 -95.66 41.61
N LYS A 319 -44.34 -96.50 41.86
CA LYS A 319 -42.92 -96.13 41.69
C LYS A 319 -42.53 -95.98 40.22
N VAL A 320 -43.01 -96.87 39.33
CA VAL A 320 -42.78 -96.77 37.88
C VAL A 320 -43.46 -95.52 37.32
N ALA A 321 -44.70 -95.24 37.70
CA ALA A 321 -45.42 -94.03 37.29
C ALA A 321 -44.71 -92.74 37.75
N ALA A 322 -44.20 -92.71 38.98
CA ALA A 322 -43.41 -91.57 39.48
C ALA A 322 -42.09 -91.38 38.69
N ALA A 323 -41.40 -92.47 38.34
CA ALA A 323 -40.20 -92.41 37.51
C ALA A 323 -40.51 -91.97 36.07
N MET A 324 -41.60 -92.46 35.48
CA MET A 324 -42.06 -92.02 34.14
C MET A 324 -42.43 -90.55 34.13
N ALA A 325 -43.12 -90.04 35.16
CA ALA A 325 -43.44 -88.62 35.29
C ALA A 325 -42.17 -87.74 35.39
N GLN A 326 -41.11 -88.19 36.07
CA GLN A 326 -39.82 -87.49 36.08
C GLN A 326 -39.15 -87.50 34.70
N VAL A 327 -39.18 -88.63 33.97
CA VAL A 327 -38.64 -88.72 32.60
C VAL A 327 -39.42 -87.83 31.63
N GLU A 328 -40.74 -87.75 31.74
CA GLU A 328 -41.57 -86.86 30.91
C GLU A 328 -41.32 -85.38 31.25
N ALA A 329 -41.12 -85.02 32.52
CA ALA A 329 -40.74 -83.67 32.91
C ALA A 329 -39.37 -83.26 32.36
N VAL A 330 -38.37 -84.16 32.41
CA VAL A 330 -37.04 -83.93 31.80
C VAL A 330 -37.16 -83.78 30.28
N ARG A 331 -37.89 -84.67 29.60
CA ARG A 331 -38.13 -84.56 28.14
C ARG A 331 -38.88 -83.30 27.75
N ALA A 332 -39.81 -82.82 28.58
CA ALA A 332 -40.49 -81.54 28.33
C ALA A 332 -39.50 -80.36 28.44
N SER A 333 -38.64 -80.35 29.45
CA SER A 333 -37.58 -79.35 29.62
C SER A 333 -36.55 -79.38 28.49
N GLU A 334 -36.12 -80.56 28.05
CA GLU A 334 -35.23 -80.77 26.91
C GLU A 334 -35.83 -80.21 25.61
N ASN A 335 -37.10 -80.52 25.32
CA ASN A 335 -37.80 -80.00 24.15
C ASN A 335 -38.00 -78.46 24.20
N GLU A 336 -38.16 -77.88 25.39
CA GLU A 336 -38.20 -76.42 25.55
C GLU A 336 -36.81 -75.78 25.29
N ALA A 337 -35.74 -76.41 25.78
CA ALA A 337 -34.37 -75.97 25.53
C ALA A 337 -34.00 -76.04 24.03
N ILE A 338 -34.36 -77.15 23.35
CA ILE A 338 -34.17 -77.31 21.90
C ILE A 338 -34.89 -76.20 21.14
N LYS A 339 -36.16 -75.92 21.43
CA LYS A 339 -36.92 -74.84 20.78
C LYS A 339 -36.31 -73.45 21.00
N LYS A 340 -35.73 -73.18 22.18
CA LYS A 340 -35.01 -71.92 22.45
C LYS A 340 -33.71 -71.82 21.63
N LEU A 341 -32.97 -72.92 21.49
CA LEU A 341 -31.76 -72.97 20.65
C LEU A 341 -32.09 -72.82 19.16
N GLU A 342 -33.15 -73.46 18.66
CA GLU A 342 -33.63 -73.29 17.28
C GLU A 342 -34.06 -71.84 17.00
N ALA A 343 -34.76 -71.20 17.93
CA ALA A 343 -35.16 -69.80 17.81
C ALA A 343 -33.95 -68.85 17.79
N ALA A 344 -33.00 -69.02 18.71
CA ALA A 344 -31.78 -68.22 18.75
C ALA A 344 -30.91 -68.40 17.51
N ARG A 345 -30.79 -69.64 17.00
CA ARG A 345 -30.09 -69.93 15.74
C ARG A 345 -30.77 -69.22 14.56
N LYS A 346 -32.10 -69.25 14.48
CA LYS A 346 -32.82 -68.56 13.41
C LYS A 346 -32.63 -67.05 13.47
N GLU A 347 -32.63 -66.47 14.67
CA GLU A 347 -32.34 -65.04 14.86
C GLU A 347 -30.91 -64.67 14.42
N MET A 348 -29.92 -65.55 14.64
CA MET A 348 -28.58 -65.39 14.08
C MET A 348 -28.57 -65.44 12.53
N GLU A 349 -29.23 -66.42 11.93
CA GLU A 349 -29.33 -66.54 10.46
C GLU A 349 -30.04 -65.31 9.84
N ASP A 350 -31.10 -64.80 10.47
CA ASP A 350 -31.79 -63.56 10.05
C ASP A 350 -30.89 -62.30 10.22
N MET A 351 -30.07 -62.23 11.28
CA MET A 351 -29.08 -61.16 11.46
C MET A 351 -27.95 -61.21 10.43
N GLU A 352 -27.41 -62.39 10.14
CA GLU A 352 -26.36 -62.59 9.13
C GLU A 352 -26.84 -62.10 7.75
N LEU A 353 -28.04 -62.52 7.33
CA LEU A 353 -28.67 -62.03 6.09
C LEU A 353 -28.82 -60.50 6.07
N ALA A 354 -29.26 -59.88 7.18
CA ALA A 354 -29.38 -58.43 7.28
C ALA A 354 -28.01 -57.72 7.16
N THR A 355 -26.94 -58.30 7.74
CA THR A 355 -25.58 -57.76 7.60
C THR A 355 -25.04 -57.90 6.19
N GLU A 356 -25.26 -59.03 5.51
CA GLU A 356 -24.87 -59.22 4.11
C GLU A 356 -25.55 -58.20 3.18
N GLU A 357 -26.86 -57.97 3.35
CA GLU A 357 -27.55 -56.97 2.53
C GLU A 357 -27.05 -55.55 2.83
N ALA A 358 -26.74 -55.22 4.08
CA ALA A 358 -26.16 -53.93 4.44
C ALA A 358 -24.77 -53.75 3.79
N LEU A 359 -23.95 -54.81 3.77
CA LEU A 359 -22.65 -54.81 3.11
C LEU A 359 -22.78 -54.59 1.60
N LYS A 360 -23.66 -55.35 0.92
CA LYS A 360 -23.96 -55.19 -0.52
C LYS A 360 -24.47 -53.77 -0.85
N ARG A 361 -25.30 -53.17 0.02
CA ARG A 361 -25.73 -51.76 -0.15
C ARG A 361 -24.58 -50.77 0.03
N ALA A 362 -23.68 -51.01 0.99
CA ALA A 362 -22.50 -50.17 1.19
C ALA A 362 -21.51 -50.26 0.01
N GLU A 363 -21.26 -51.46 -0.52
CA GLU A 363 -20.44 -51.67 -1.72
C GLU A 363 -21.02 -50.97 -2.95
N MET A 364 -22.34 -51.08 -3.19
CA MET A 364 -23.00 -50.35 -4.27
C MET A 364 -22.90 -48.83 -4.11
N ALA A 365 -23.02 -48.31 -2.88
CA ALA A 365 -22.84 -46.89 -2.60
C ALA A 365 -21.39 -46.42 -2.80
N GLU A 366 -20.40 -47.24 -2.45
CA GLU A 366 -18.98 -46.96 -2.67
C GLU A 366 -18.62 -46.99 -4.16
N ALA A 367 -19.18 -47.95 -4.92
CA ALA A 367 -19.03 -48.02 -6.38
C ALA A 367 -19.67 -46.80 -7.07
N ALA A 368 -20.86 -46.37 -6.64
CA ALA A 368 -21.51 -45.16 -7.14
C ALA A 368 -20.68 -43.90 -6.81
N LYS A 369 -20.14 -43.79 -5.59
CA LYS A 369 -19.23 -42.72 -5.20
C LYS A 369 -17.98 -42.69 -6.09
N LYS A 370 -17.32 -43.83 -6.31
CA LYS A 370 -16.14 -43.96 -7.19
C LYS A 370 -16.45 -43.55 -8.64
N ALA A 371 -17.66 -43.85 -9.14
CA ALA A 371 -18.09 -43.39 -10.46
C ALA A 371 -18.20 -41.86 -10.54
N VAL A 372 -18.88 -41.23 -9.56
CA VAL A 372 -19.01 -39.76 -9.48
C VAL A 372 -17.64 -39.07 -9.30
N GLU A 373 -16.76 -39.61 -8.46
CA GLU A 373 -15.39 -39.10 -8.30
C GLU A 373 -14.57 -39.23 -9.59
N GLY A 374 -14.78 -40.32 -10.35
CA GLY A 374 -14.18 -40.53 -11.67
C GLY A 374 -14.64 -39.50 -12.71
N GLU A 375 -15.94 -39.17 -12.75
CA GLU A 375 -16.46 -38.11 -13.61
C GLU A 375 -15.98 -36.73 -13.17
N LEU A 376 -15.98 -36.43 -11.87
CA LEU A 376 -15.48 -35.16 -11.33
C LEU A 376 -13.97 -34.97 -11.58
N LYS A 377 -13.19 -36.06 -11.56
CA LYS A 377 -11.77 -36.03 -11.96
C LYS A 377 -11.62 -35.72 -13.45
N ARG A 378 -12.37 -36.39 -14.33
CA ARG A 378 -12.40 -36.09 -15.78
C ARG A 378 -12.88 -34.67 -16.08
N TRP A 379 -13.78 -34.11 -15.28
CA TRP A 379 -14.22 -32.72 -15.40
C TRP A 379 -13.09 -31.75 -15.02
N ARG A 380 -12.40 -31.98 -13.89
CA ARG A 380 -11.21 -31.20 -13.50
C ARG A 380 -10.09 -31.27 -14.54
N GLU A 381 -9.83 -32.43 -15.12
CA GLU A 381 -8.85 -32.61 -16.20
C GLU A 381 -9.23 -31.85 -17.49
N LYS A 382 -10.54 -31.74 -17.79
CA LYS A 382 -11.03 -30.93 -18.92
C LYS A 382 -10.91 -29.42 -18.65
N GLU A 383 -11.24 -28.97 -17.45
CA GLU A 383 -11.08 -27.56 -17.07
C GLU A 383 -9.60 -27.16 -17.02
N GLN A 384 -8.71 -28.03 -16.52
CA GLN A 384 -7.26 -27.81 -16.57
C GLN A 384 -6.70 -27.81 -18.01
N LYS A 385 -7.26 -28.61 -18.93
CA LYS A 385 -6.88 -28.53 -20.35
C LYS A 385 -7.36 -27.23 -21.00
N LYS A 386 -8.55 -26.74 -20.68
CA LYS A 386 -9.03 -25.43 -21.16
C LYS A 386 -8.20 -24.26 -20.64
N THR A 387 -7.75 -24.31 -19.38
CA THR A 387 -6.87 -23.26 -18.84
C THR A 387 -5.42 -23.38 -19.31
N ALA A 388 -4.97 -24.58 -19.73
CA ALA A 388 -3.66 -24.78 -20.36
C ALA A 388 -3.62 -24.42 -21.87
N GLU A 389 -4.78 -24.23 -22.51
CA GLU A 389 -4.88 -23.79 -23.92
C GLU A 389 -4.92 -22.25 -24.05
N VAL A 390 -4.95 -21.52 -22.93
CA VAL A 390 -4.92 -20.05 -22.88
C VAL A 390 -3.59 -19.55 -22.29
N GLN A 391 -2.69 -19.17 -23.21
CA GLN A 391 -1.40 -18.47 -23.07
C GLN A 391 -0.09 -19.28 -22.83
N PRO A 392 1.03 -18.90 -23.49
CA PRO A 392 2.29 -19.67 -23.50
C PRO A 392 3.48 -19.03 -22.77
N SER A 393 4.58 -19.81 -22.72
CA SER A 393 6.01 -19.43 -22.70
C SER A 393 6.76 -19.05 -21.40
N THR A 394 7.86 -19.79 -21.17
CA THR A 394 9.15 -19.46 -20.47
C THR A 394 9.12 -19.07 -18.97
N GLY A 395 10.00 -19.56 -18.08
CA GLY A 395 11.05 -20.60 -18.18
C GLY A 395 12.05 -20.54 -16.98
N ALA A 396 12.70 -21.68 -16.63
CA ALA A 396 13.69 -21.87 -15.51
C ALA A 396 13.13 -21.64 -14.07
N GLN A 397 13.63 -22.13 -12.91
CA GLN A 397 14.59 -23.17 -12.43
C GLN A 397 14.39 -23.27 -10.88
N GLU A 398 14.71 -24.30 -10.07
CA GLU A 398 15.13 -25.71 -10.23
C GLU A 398 15.01 -26.49 -8.88
N VAL A 399 15.41 -27.77 -8.84
CA VAL A 399 15.72 -28.70 -7.70
C VAL A 399 14.71 -29.04 -6.57
N SER A 400 14.60 -30.36 -6.34
CA SER A 400 14.49 -31.07 -5.03
C SER A 400 13.21 -31.01 -4.17
N GLY A 401 12.62 -32.20 -3.96
CA GLY A 401 12.29 -32.65 -2.58
C GLY A 401 10.89 -33.19 -2.28
N ALA A 402 10.80 -34.53 -2.12
CA ALA A 402 9.91 -35.28 -1.23
C ALA A 402 8.36 -35.26 -1.40
N SER A 403 7.74 -36.35 -0.94
CA SER A 403 6.32 -36.71 -1.05
C SER A 403 5.41 -36.01 -0.03
N PRO A 404 4.08 -35.94 -0.28
CA PRO A 404 3.14 -35.18 0.56
C PRO A 404 2.45 -36.02 1.66
N PRO A 405 1.87 -35.36 2.68
CA PRO A 405 0.79 -35.92 3.49
C PRO A 405 -0.59 -35.31 3.17
N VAL A 406 -1.63 -36.12 3.41
CA VAL A 406 -3.05 -35.87 3.08
C VAL A 406 -3.75 -35.05 4.18
N PRO A 407 -4.70 -34.14 3.83
CA PRO A 407 -5.60 -33.55 4.81
C PRO A 407 -6.83 -34.45 5.10
N GLN A 408 -6.93 -34.92 6.35
CA GLN A 408 -8.22 -34.98 7.06
C GLN A 408 -8.33 -33.68 7.87
N GLY A 409 -9.48 -33.01 8.02
CA GLY A 409 -10.84 -33.48 7.79
C GLY A 409 -11.50 -33.82 9.12
N SER A 410 -11.88 -32.79 9.89
CA SER A 410 -12.47 -32.93 11.22
C SER A 410 -13.74 -32.09 11.39
N ALA A 411 -14.81 -32.77 11.84
CA ALA A 411 -15.93 -32.29 12.67
C ALA A 411 -16.60 -30.93 12.34
N GLY A 412 -17.92 -30.98 12.13
CA GLY A 412 -18.78 -29.79 12.04
C GLY A 412 -19.60 -29.52 13.31
N LYS A 413 -20.47 -28.51 13.20
CA LYS A 413 -21.64 -28.12 14.03
C LYS A 413 -22.19 -26.85 13.37
N ALA A 414 -23.46 -26.43 13.44
CA ALA A 414 -24.75 -26.97 13.82
C ALA A 414 -25.77 -25.80 13.73
N SER A 415 -27.06 -26.12 13.76
CA SER A 415 -28.17 -25.26 14.24
C SER A 415 -29.08 -24.52 13.23
N GLU A 416 -30.37 -24.83 13.40
CA GLU A 416 -31.58 -23.97 13.34
C GLU A 416 -32.15 -23.34 12.04
N LYS A 417 -33.40 -23.78 11.78
CA LYS A 417 -34.67 -22.99 11.66
C LYS A 417 -35.47 -22.99 10.34
N ASN A 418 -36.70 -23.49 10.53
CA ASN A 418 -38.00 -23.19 9.91
C ASN A 418 -38.41 -23.62 8.47
N GLU A 419 -39.47 -24.42 8.48
CA GLU A 419 -40.73 -24.33 7.70
C GLU A 419 -40.72 -24.23 6.16
N GLY A 420 -41.33 -25.25 5.53
CA GLY A 420 -41.83 -25.19 4.15
C GLY A 420 -42.53 -26.50 3.75
N HIS A 421 -43.83 -26.44 3.43
CA HIS A 421 -44.59 -27.58 2.86
C HIS A 421 -44.10 -27.88 1.40
N GLN A 422 -44.43 -28.97 0.69
CA GLN A 422 -45.69 -29.71 0.65
C GLN A 422 -45.64 -31.04 -0.16
N ARG A 423 -46.29 -32.10 0.38
CA ARG A 423 -47.07 -33.18 -0.29
C ARG A 423 -46.49 -34.28 -1.22
N ASN A 424 -47.01 -35.49 -0.94
CA ASN A 424 -47.36 -36.63 -1.82
C ASN A 424 -46.21 -37.62 -2.22
N THR A 425 -46.37 -38.96 -2.15
CA THR A 425 -47.57 -39.80 -1.92
C THR A 425 -47.28 -41.23 -1.41
N ARG A 426 -48.28 -41.86 -0.75
CA ARG A 426 -48.58 -43.32 -0.62
C ARG A 426 -47.80 -44.21 0.37
N MET A 427 -48.36 -44.26 1.59
CA MET A 427 -48.77 -45.46 2.37
C MET A 427 -48.17 -46.85 2.04
N LEU A 428 -47.62 -47.50 3.09
CA LEU A 428 -48.07 -48.84 3.53
C LEU A 428 -48.15 -48.90 5.08
N LEU A 429 -48.99 -49.79 5.60
CA LEU A 429 -49.42 -49.84 7.02
C LEU A 429 -48.59 -50.83 7.86
N ARG A 430 -48.27 -50.44 9.11
CA ARG A 430 -48.46 -51.20 10.39
C ARG A 430 -47.76 -50.45 11.53
N LYS A 431 -48.52 -49.83 12.44
CA LYS A 431 -49.10 -50.40 13.67
C LYS A 431 -48.07 -50.44 14.81
N SER A 432 -48.10 -49.39 15.62
CA SER A 432 -47.38 -49.23 16.89
C SER A 432 -47.66 -50.37 17.87
N PHE A 433 -46.63 -50.81 18.58
CA PHE A 433 -46.78 -51.36 19.93
C PHE A 433 -45.68 -50.83 20.84
N MET A 434 -46.08 -50.24 21.97
CA MET A 434 -45.21 -49.83 23.06
C MET A 434 -44.80 -51.05 23.89
N LEU A 435 -43.58 -51.03 24.42
CA LEU A 435 -43.07 -52.08 25.31
C LEU A 435 -43.88 -52.11 26.63
N PRO A 436 -44.35 -53.28 27.09
CA PRO A 436 -44.88 -53.43 28.44
C PRO A 436 -43.72 -53.42 29.45
N ASN A 437 -43.62 -52.38 30.27
CA ASN A 437 -42.71 -52.36 31.40
C ASN A 437 -43.43 -52.92 32.64
N ILE A 438 -42.97 -54.06 33.17
CA ILE A 438 -43.60 -54.78 34.29
C ILE A 438 -42.60 -55.09 35.40
N THR A 439 -43.09 -55.05 36.64
CA THR A 439 -42.38 -55.27 37.93
C THR A 439 -41.40 -54.14 38.33
N SER A 440 -41.25 -53.78 39.61
CA SER A 440 -41.86 -54.29 40.85
C SER A 440 -42.19 -53.18 41.87
N MET A 441 -43.05 -53.53 42.82
CA MET A 441 -43.61 -52.68 43.87
C MET A 441 -42.63 -52.40 45.01
N PHE A 442 -42.65 -51.20 45.57
CA PHE A 442 -42.39 -50.98 47.00
C PHE A 442 -43.28 -49.86 47.56
N HIS A 443 -44.08 -50.17 48.58
CA HIS A 443 -44.91 -49.19 49.29
C HIS A 443 -44.22 -48.69 50.56
N LYS A 444 -44.07 -47.36 50.75
CA LYS A 444 -44.29 -46.72 52.07
C LYS A 444 -44.43 -45.19 52.05
N LYS A 445 -45.69 -44.75 52.21
CA LYS A 445 -46.14 -43.82 53.27
C LYS A 445 -45.46 -42.43 53.43
N LYS A 446 -45.95 -41.46 52.63
CA LYS A 446 -46.60 -40.20 53.05
C LYS A 446 -46.20 -39.57 54.42
N SER A 447 -45.61 -38.37 54.36
CA SER A 447 -46.02 -37.21 55.17
C SER A 447 -45.70 -35.90 54.42
N HIS A 448 -46.30 -34.78 54.84
CA HIS A 448 -46.28 -33.47 54.15
C HIS A 448 -46.21 -32.35 55.20
N ALA A 449 -45.80 -31.15 54.75
CA ALA A 449 -45.84 -29.86 55.45
C ALA A 449 -44.81 -29.59 56.58
N GLY A 450 -44.55 -28.29 56.78
CA GLY A 450 -43.80 -27.71 57.91
C GLY A 450 -42.31 -27.44 57.58
N SER A 451 -41.90 -26.28 57.06
CA SER A 451 -41.86 -24.94 57.68
C SER A 451 -40.71 -24.70 58.65
N SER A 452 -40.14 -23.49 58.57
CA SER A 452 -39.30 -22.80 59.58
C SER A 452 -37.77 -22.95 59.48
N SER A 453 -37.16 -21.91 58.91
CA SER A 453 -35.94 -21.25 59.45
C SER A 453 -36.19 -20.79 60.92
N PRO A 454 -35.20 -20.34 61.75
CA PRO A 454 -34.18 -19.35 61.36
C PRO A 454 -32.79 -19.43 62.04
N SER A 455 -31.96 -18.47 61.63
CA SER A 455 -30.69 -17.97 62.20
C SER A 455 -30.52 -17.95 63.72
N TYR A 456 -29.27 -18.12 64.20
CA TYR A 456 -28.49 -17.04 64.85
C TYR A 456 -26.97 -17.36 65.01
N LEU A 457 -26.11 -16.35 64.87
CA LEU A 457 -24.72 -16.24 65.38
C LEU A 457 -24.77 -15.78 66.86
N PRO A 458 -23.71 -15.77 67.73
CA PRO A 458 -22.27 -15.54 67.50
C PRO A 458 -21.35 -16.57 68.22
N GLY A 459 -20.01 -16.49 68.31
CA GLY A 459 -19.03 -15.53 67.78
C GLY A 459 -18.07 -14.95 68.84
N GLU A 460 -17.09 -15.74 69.31
CA GLU A 460 -15.88 -15.37 70.10
C GLU A 460 -14.87 -16.55 70.05
N LYS A 461 -13.55 -16.45 70.35
CA LYS A 461 -12.48 -15.47 70.06
C LYS A 461 -11.14 -16.01 70.62
N SER A 462 -10.00 -15.56 70.09
CA SER A 462 -8.61 -15.86 70.56
C SER A 462 -8.13 -17.29 70.24
N VAL A 463 -6.87 -17.53 69.86
CA VAL A 463 -5.64 -16.72 69.94
C VAL A 463 -5.15 -16.29 68.56
#